data_AF-A0A968RU17-F1
#
_entry.id   AF-A0A968RU17-F1
#
_cell.length_a   1.000
_cell.length_b   1.000
_cell.length_c   1.000
_cell.angle_alpha   90.00
_cell.angle_beta   90.00
_cell.angle_gamma   90.00
#
_symmetry.space_group_name_H-M   'P 1'
#
loop_
_entity.id
_entity.type
_entity.pdbx_description
1 polymer ?
#
loop_
_entity_poly.entity_id
_entity_poly.type
_entity_poly.pdbx_seq_one_letter_code
_entity_poly.pdbx_strand_id
1 'polypeptide(L)'
;MKKRTGIGLGLIGLLFILACEEEFDPPVVVGEENFVIEGYVEAYHNDPAKFGLYAKPTYVVITRSISFYSTLGQEEYESLFVKDARVTVSNGTNTLSLQPICLAELEPSSREILVNSLGLNSADLSLLGFDFTDTDFCAYIDLTFQRNEIGKTYYLTIEIGDTIITAQTTIPRHFPIDADSISFELPTGDSTFFEKTDLRQMQIKVSDPDSITNFYRYFTQQNQNAMYRGNASFLVFAL
;
A
#
# COMPACT_ATOMS: atom_id res chain seq x y z
N MET A 1 58.35 -53.70 12.23
CA MET A 1 57.45 -52.95 11.32
C MET A 1 56.40 -52.24 12.17
N LYS A 2 56.27 -50.92 11.98
CA LYS A 2 55.60 -49.95 12.85
C LYS A 2 54.12 -49.88 12.47
N LYS A 3 53.21 -50.50 13.24
CA LYS A 3 51.75 -50.28 13.08
C LYS A 3 51.43 -48.92 13.68
N ARG A 4 51.43 -47.89 12.84
CA ARG A 4 50.89 -46.57 13.15
C ARG A 4 49.43 -46.51 12.72
N THR A 5 48.70 -45.66 13.44
CA THR A 5 47.49 -44.94 12.99
C THR A 5 46.24 -45.77 12.74
N GLY A 6 45.40 -45.86 13.77
CA GLY A 6 43.98 -46.20 13.63
C GLY A 6 43.08 -45.70 14.76
N ILE A 7 43.58 -44.92 15.73
CA ILE A 7 42.83 -44.56 16.95
C ILE A 7 42.28 -43.12 16.90
N GLY A 8 42.87 -42.23 16.09
CA GLY A 8 42.43 -40.82 16.00
C GLY A 8 41.09 -40.60 15.28
N LEU A 9 40.71 -41.48 14.36
CA LEU A 9 39.49 -41.30 13.54
C LEU A 9 38.21 -41.74 14.28
N GLY A 10 38.32 -42.69 15.22
CA GLY A 10 37.17 -43.15 16.01
C GLY A 10 36.75 -42.18 17.12
N LEU A 11 37.70 -41.42 17.69
CA LEU A 11 37.42 -40.48 18.78
C LEU A 11 36.70 -39.21 18.30
N ILE A 12 37.00 -38.75 17.08
CA ILE A 12 36.32 -37.61 16.46
C ILE A 12 34.89 -37.98 16.06
N GLY A 13 34.66 -39.21 15.56
CA GLY A 13 33.30 -39.70 15.26
C GLY A 13 32.41 -39.82 16.50
N LEU A 14 32.99 -40.13 17.68
CA LEU A 14 32.24 -40.26 18.94
C LEU A 14 31.81 -38.89 19.53
N LEU A 15 32.50 -37.81 19.18
CA LEU A 15 32.15 -36.45 19.60
C LEU A 15 30.97 -35.85 18.82
N PHE A 16 30.68 -36.35 17.61
CA PHE A 16 29.53 -35.88 16.82
C PHE A 16 28.18 -36.52 17.24
N ILE A 17 28.20 -37.61 18.01
CA ILE A 17 26.99 -38.32 18.46
C ILE A 17 26.49 -37.87 19.83
N LEU A 18 27.19 -36.93 20.48
CA LEU A 18 26.82 -36.34 21.78
C LEU A 18 26.28 -34.91 21.66
N ALA A 19 25.90 -34.47 20.46
CA ALA A 19 25.12 -33.25 20.30
C ALA A 19 23.75 -33.46 20.93
N CYS A 20 23.60 -33.00 22.17
CA CYS A 20 22.34 -32.97 22.88
C CYS A 20 21.54 -31.78 22.31
N GLU A 21 20.79 -32.02 21.25
CA GLU A 21 19.79 -31.08 20.79
C GLU A 21 18.63 -31.10 21.80
N GLU A 22 18.36 -29.96 22.43
CA GLU A 22 17.17 -29.78 23.25
C GLU A 22 16.03 -29.39 22.32
N GLU A 23 15.00 -30.22 22.25
CA GLU A 23 13.79 -29.93 21.47
C GLU A 23 13.13 -28.68 22.07
N PHE A 24 13.30 -27.56 21.38
CA PHE A 24 12.72 -26.29 21.78
C PHE A 24 11.41 -26.09 21.03
N ASP A 25 10.30 -26.38 21.71
CA ASP A 25 8.98 -25.93 21.29
C ASP A 25 8.75 -24.51 21.83
N PRO A 26 8.80 -23.47 20.98
CA PRO A 26 8.45 -22.13 21.43
C PRO A 26 6.99 -22.16 21.93
N PRO A 27 6.68 -21.53 23.08
CA PRO A 27 5.31 -21.42 23.52
C PRO A 27 4.50 -20.70 22.44
N VAL A 28 3.37 -21.29 22.05
CA VAL A 28 2.46 -20.66 21.09
C VAL A 28 1.86 -19.43 21.76
N VAL A 29 2.39 -18.26 21.42
CA VAL A 29 1.79 -16.98 21.83
C VAL A 29 0.59 -16.78 20.93
N VAL A 30 -0.61 -17.02 21.47
CA VAL A 30 -1.86 -16.63 20.81
C VAL A 30 -1.91 -15.10 20.85
N GLY A 31 -1.74 -14.47 19.70
CA GLY A 31 -1.84 -13.02 19.58
C GLY A 31 -3.26 -12.58 19.92
N GLU A 32 -3.39 -11.49 20.69
CA GLU A 32 -4.68 -10.84 20.87
C GLU A 32 -5.14 -10.25 19.53
N GLU A 33 -6.44 -10.33 19.29
CA GLU A 33 -7.05 -9.74 18.11
C GLU A 33 -7.00 -8.20 18.23
N ASN A 34 -6.40 -7.56 17.24
CA ASN A 34 -6.24 -6.11 17.18
C ASN A 34 -6.95 -5.55 15.94
N PHE A 35 -7.36 -4.29 16.01
CA PHE A 35 -7.85 -3.58 14.83
C PHE A 35 -6.68 -3.15 13.94
N VAL A 36 -6.81 -3.40 12.64
CA VAL A 36 -5.88 -2.95 11.60
C VAL A 36 -6.58 -1.87 10.80
N ILE A 37 -5.97 -0.68 10.77
CA ILE A 37 -6.57 0.51 10.17
C ILE A 37 -5.73 0.95 8.97
N GLU A 38 -6.34 0.97 7.79
CA GLU A 38 -5.74 1.50 6.57
C GLU A 38 -6.52 2.72 6.10
N GLY A 39 -5.94 3.90 6.29
CA GLY A 39 -6.56 5.17 5.90
C GLY A 39 -5.93 5.77 4.64
N TYR A 40 -6.76 6.36 3.78
CA TYR A 40 -6.34 7.08 2.58
C TYR A 40 -6.96 8.47 2.53
N VAL A 41 -6.11 9.47 2.30
CA VAL A 41 -6.52 10.85 2.02
C VAL A 41 -5.63 11.41 0.90
N GLU A 42 -6.25 12.06 -0.09
CA GLU A 42 -5.56 12.66 -1.23
C GLU A 42 -6.14 14.05 -1.52
N ALA A 43 -5.29 14.97 -1.96
CA ALA A 43 -5.71 16.33 -2.25
C ALA A 43 -6.58 16.39 -3.50
N TYR A 44 -7.62 17.22 -3.42
CA TYR A 44 -8.40 17.59 -4.57
C TYR A 44 -7.58 18.52 -5.47
N HIS A 45 -7.48 18.17 -6.75
CA HIS A 45 -6.83 19.00 -7.75
C HIS A 45 -7.88 19.83 -8.48
N ASN A 46 -7.75 21.15 -8.40
CA ASN A 46 -8.68 22.13 -8.94
C ASN A 46 -8.57 22.34 -10.46
N ASP A 47 -7.59 21.71 -11.11
CA ASP A 47 -7.41 21.74 -12.57
C ASP A 47 -7.67 20.33 -13.16
N PRO A 48 -8.96 19.98 -13.44
CA PRO A 48 -9.32 18.68 -13.97
C PRO A 48 -8.73 18.43 -15.38
N ALA A 49 -8.32 19.48 -16.09
CA ALA A 49 -7.63 19.34 -17.38
C ALA A 49 -6.16 18.89 -17.23
N LYS A 50 -5.54 19.11 -16.07
CA LYS A 50 -4.15 18.69 -15.80
C LYS A 50 -4.04 17.44 -14.95
N PHE A 51 -4.88 17.31 -13.94
CA PHE A 51 -4.78 16.23 -12.95
C PHE A 51 -5.87 15.17 -13.12
N GLY A 52 -6.76 15.35 -14.09
CA GLY A 52 -7.95 14.51 -14.25
C GLY A 52 -8.95 14.69 -13.11
N LEU A 53 -10.12 14.05 -13.21
CA LEU A 53 -11.17 14.08 -12.18
C LEU A 53 -10.92 13.06 -11.05
N TYR A 54 -9.71 12.54 -10.92
CA TYR A 54 -9.41 11.30 -10.18
C TYR A 54 -8.87 11.52 -8.76
N ALA A 55 -9.29 12.59 -8.07
CA ALA A 55 -9.06 12.62 -6.63
C ALA A 55 -9.91 11.50 -6.02
N LYS A 56 -9.26 10.43 -5.56
CA LYS A 56 -9.97 9.33 -4.92
C LYS A 56 -10.64 9.86 -3.65
N PRO A 57 -11.87 9.40 -3.33
CA PRO A 57 -12.52 9.81 -2.10
C PRO A 57 -11.64 9.42 -0.90
N THR A 58 -11.76 10.16 0.20
CA THR A 58 -11.17 9.75 1.47
C THR A 58 -11.81 8.43 1.88
N TYR A 59 -11.02 7.42 2.23
CA TYR A 59 -11.55 6.15 2.70
C TYR A 59 -10.71 5.54 3.81
N VAL A 60 -11.33 4.67 4.60
CA VAL A 60 -10.68 3.89 5.66
C VAL A 60 -11.18 2.46 5.57
N VAL A 61 -10.24 1.52 5.51
CA VAL A 61 -10.51 0.08 5.67
C VAL A 61 -10.20 -0.28 7.12
N ILE A 62 -11.12 -0.98 7.77
CA ILE A 62 -10.99 -1.42 9.15
C ILE A 62 -11.14 -2.93 9.17
N THR A 63 -10.07 -3.61 9.54
CA THR A 63 -10.06 -5.08 9.66
C THR A 63 -9.60 -5.51 11.05
N ARG A 64 -9.77 -6.80 11.33
CA ARG A 64 -9.26 -7.48 12.52
C ARG A 64 -8.03 -8.29 12.16
N SER A 65 -7.00 -8.26 13.01
CA SER A 65 -5.81 -9.07 12.83
C SER A 65 -6.12 -10.53 13.11
N ILE A 66 -5.61 -11.43 12.28
CA ILE A 66 -5.73 -12.87 12.47
C ILE A 66 -4.45 -13.46 13.08
N SER A 67 -4.60 -14.61 13.73
CA SER A 67 -3.44 -15.40 14.18
C SER A 67 -2.66 -15.94 12.99
N PHE A 68 -1.33 -16.04 13.11
CA PHE A 68 -0.50 -16.64 12.06
C PHE A 68 -0.90 -18.10 11.74
N TYR A 69 -1.47 -18.82 12.71
CA TYR A 69 -1.88 -20.21 12.57
C TYR A 69 -3.35 -20.39 12.12
N SER A 70 -4.10 -19.32 11.86
CA SER A 70 -5.49 -19.44 11.41
C SER A 70 -5.57 -19.83 9.94
N THR A 71 -6.57 -20.63 9.60
CA THR A 71 -6.96 -20.90 8.20
C THR A 71 -7.91 -19.82 7.72
N LEU A 72 -7.58 -19.13 6.64
CA LEU A 72 -8.48 -18.14 6.04
C LEU A 72 -9.44 -18.80 5.05
N GLY A 73 -10.68 -19.02 5.51
CA GLY A 73 -11.83 -19.29 4.64
C GLY A 73 -12.52 -18.00 4.18
N GLN A 74 -13.48 -18.12 3.25
CA GLN A 74 -14.27 -17.00 2.74
C GLN A 74 -15.06 -16.27 3.84
N GLU A 75 -15.83 -17.01 4.63
CA GLU A 75 -16.61 -16.46 5.76
C GLU A 75 -15.71 -15.79 6.80
N GLU A 76 -14.55 -16.40 7.07
CA GLU A 76 -13.59 -15.86 8.03
C GLU A 76 -12.95 -14.57 7.51
N TYR A 77 -12.63 -14.48 6.21
CA TYR A 77 -12.17 -13.25 5.57
C TYR A 77 -13.19 -12.11 5.68
N GLU A 78 -14.46 -12.38 5.37
CA GLU A 78 -15.53 -11.38 5.45
C GLU A 78 -15.76 -10.90 6.88
N SER A 79 -15.59 -11.79 7.86
CA SER A 79 -15.71 -11.47 9.29
C SER A 79 -14.59 -10.54 9.79
N LEU A 80 -13.48 -10.42 9.06
CA LEU A 80 -12.39 -9.52 9.44
C LEU A 80 -12.80 -8.06 9.33
N PHE A 81 -13.71 -7.71 8.41
CA PHE A 81 -14.12 -6.33 8.19
C PHE A 81 -15.06 -5.84 9.31
N VAL A 82 -14.68 -4.74 9.94
CA VAL A 82 -15.50 -4.09 10.96
C VAL A 82 -16.52 -3.18 10.28
N LYS A 83 -17.81 -3.45 10.49
CA LYS A 83 -18.93 -2.72 9.85
C LYS A 83 -19.67 -1.77 10.79
N ASP A 84 -19.41 -1.86 12.09
CA ASP A 84 -20.10 -1.17 13.18
C ASP A 84 -19.25 -0.08 13.86
N ALA A 85 -18.36 0.55 13.10
CA ALA A 85 -17.58 1.71 13.55
C ALA A 85 -18.24 3.05 13.19
N ARG A 86 -18.08 4.06 14.05
CA ARG A 86 -18.24 5.46 13.67
C ARG A 86 -16.89 6.01 13.24
N VAL A 87 -16.78 6.45 11.98
CA VAL A 87 -15.50 6.91 11.41
C VAL A 87 -15.62 8.37 11.00
N THR A 88 -14.74 9.21 11.56
CA THR A 88 -14.70 10.64 11.24
C THR A 88 -13.30 11.11 10.87
N VAL A 89 -13.23 12.04 9.93
CA VAL A 89 -12.00 12.69 9.49
C VAL A 89 -12.16 14.20 9.61
N SER A 90 -11.28 14.85 10.36
CA SER A 90 -11.28 16.31 10.53
C SER A 90 -10.04 16.95 9.92
N ASN A 91 -10.17 18.12 9.31
CA ASN A 91 -9.03 18.94 8.87
C ASN A 91 -8.73 20.11 9.84
N GLY A 92 -9.31 20.07 11.04
CA GLY A 92 -9.24 21.12 12.05
C GLY A 92 -10.29 22.23 11.91
N THR A 93 -10.96 22.34 10.76
CA THR A 93 -12.07 23.29 10.55
C THR A 93 -13.40 22.61 10.24
N ASN A 94 -13.35 21.54 9.45
CA ASN A 94 -14.49 20.73 9.06
C ASN A 94 -14.25 19.30 9.53
N THR A 95 -15.32 18.62 9.92
CA THR A 95 -15.31 17.20 10.27
C THR A 95 -16.28 16.48 9.37
N LEU A 96 -15.78 15.46 8.70
CA LEU A 96 -16.48 14.58 7.79
C LEU A 96 -16.74 13.25 8.46
N SER A 97 -17.92 12.68 8.24
CA SER A 97 -18.27 11.31 8.67
C SER A 97 -18.23 10.39 7.46
N LEU A 98 -17.43 9.32 7.52
CA LEU A 98 -17.34 8.33 6.45
C LEU A 98 -18.45 7.29 6.59
N GLN A 99 -18.99 6.80 5.48
CA GLN A 99 -20.08 5.82 5.46
C GLN A 99 -19.56 4.43 5.10
N PRO A 100 -19.96 3.36 5.80
CA PRO A 100 -19.59 2.00 5.44
C PRO A 100 -20.22 1.62 4.10
N ILE A 101 -19.42 1.07 3.19
CA ILE A 101 -19.85 0.54 1.91
C ILE A 101 -19.20 -0.84 1.74
N CYS A 102 -20.04 -1.85 1.53
CA CYS A 102 -19.65 -3.23 1.28
C CYS A 102 -20.00 -3.62 -0.16
N LEU A 103 -19.10 -4.33 -0.85
CA LEU A 103 -19.28 -4.67 -2.28
C LEU A 103 -20.47 -5.59 -2.54
N ALA A 104 -20.80 -6.46 -1.60
CA ALA A 104 -21.95 -7.37 -1.69
C ALA A 104 -23.28 -6.60 -1.67
N GLU A 105 -23.33 -5.43 -1.02
CA GLU A 105 -24.54 -4.61 -0.88
C GLU A 105 -24.78 -3.68 -2.07
N LEU A 106 -23.81 -3.55 -2.98
CA LEU A 106 -23.90 -2.67 -4.14
C LEU A 106 -24.65 -3.34 -5.30
N GLU A 107 -25.49 -2.57 -5.97
CA GLU A 107 -26.03 -2.98 -7.27
C GLU A 107 -24.89 -3.13 -8.31
N PRO A 108 -25.06 -4.00 -9.33
CA PRO A 108 -24.00 -4.28 -10.31
C PRO A 108 -23.38 -3.03 -10.96
N SER A 109 -24.22 -2.05 -11.31
CA SER A 109 -23.79 -0.78 -11.92
C SER A 109 -22.98 0.11 -10.96
N SER A 110 -23.33 0.10 -9.67
CA SER A 110 -22.63 0.87 -8.64
C SER A 110 -21.29 0.22 -8.26
N ARG A 111 -21.23 -1.11 -8.32
CA ARG A 111 -20.00 -1.88 -8.07
C ARG A 111 -18.92 -1.53 -9.08
N GLU A 112 -19.25 -1.43 -10.37
CA GLU A 112 -18.28 -1.02 -11.40
C GLU A 112 -17.72 0.38 -11.16
N ILE A 113 -18.57 1.33 -10.75
CA ILE A 113 -18.13 2.71 -10.44
C ILE A 113 -17.16 2.70 -9.26
N LEU A 114 -17.47 1.97 -8.19
CA LEU A 114 -16.61 1.91 -7.01
C LEU A 114 -15.29 1.19 -7.29
N VAL A 115 -15.33 0.04 -7.97
CA VAL A 115 -14.15 -0.73 -8.39
C VAL A 115 -13.20 0.17 -9.18
N ASN A 116 -13.72 0.85 -10.20
CA ASN A 116 -12.94 1.81 -10.99
C ASN A 116 -12.41 2.99 -10.15
N SER A 117 -13.23 3.52 -9.23
CA SER A 117 -12.85 4.65 -8.36
C SER A 117 -11.76 4.27 -7.34
N LEU A 118 -11.77 3.03 -6.86
CA LEU A 118 -10.69 2.46 -6.05
C LEU A 118 -9.45 2.13 -6.89
N GLY A 119 -9.47 2.33 -8.20
CA GLY A 119 -8.38 2.03 -9.12
C GLY A 119 -8.16 0.53 -9.30
N LEU A 120 -9.21 -0.25 -9.05
CA LEU A 120 -9.26 -1.68 -9.31
C LEU A 120 -9.92 -1.85 -10.69
N ASN A 121 -9.32 -2.65 -11.56
CA ASN A 121 -9.83 -2.96 -12.88
C ASN A 121 -10.59 -4.30 -12.78
N SER A 122 -11.87 -4.35 -13.18
CA SER A 122 -12.68 -5.58 -13.11
C SER A 122 -12.10 -6.78 -13.88
N ALA A 123 -11.39 -6.53 -14.98
CA ALA A 123 -10.64 -7.54 -15.73
C ALA A 123 -9.35 -7.98 -15.03
N ASP A 124 -8.59 -7.07 -14.40
CA ASP A 124 -7.39 -7.42 -13.63
C ASP A 124 -7.76 -8.26 -12.39
N LEU A 125 -8.90 -7.96 -11.77
CA LEU A 125 -9.40 -8.65 -10.59
C LEU A 125 -9.84 -10.08 -10.93
N SER A 126 -10.50 -10.27 -12.07
CA SER A 126 -10.83 -11.60 -12.60
C SER A 126 -9.58 -12.44 -12.92
N LEU A 127 -8.50 -11.82 -13.42
CA LEU A 127 -7.22 -12.48 -13.64
C LEU A 127 -6.48 -12.88 -12.34
N LEU A 128 -6.73 -12.15 -11.24
CA LEU A 128 -6.21 -12.48 -9.92
C LEU A 128 -7.06 -13.52 -9.17
N GLY A 129 -8.13 -14.04 -9.79
CA GLY A 129 -9.05 -15.00 -9.17
C GLY A 129 -9.94 -14.38 -8.08
N PHE A 130 -10.02 -13.05 -8.01
CA PHE A 130 -10.96 -12.35 -7.15
C PHE A 130 -12.30 -12.21 -7.87
N ASP A 131 -13.28 -13.03 -7.46
CA ASP A 131 -14.67 -12.84 -7.83
C ASP A 131 -15.38 -12.05 -6.73
N PHE A 132 -15.84 -10.83 -7.03
CA PHE A 132 -16.58 -9.99 -6.08
C PHE A 132 -17.95 -10.56 -5.68
N THR A 133 -18.39 -11.64 -6.33
CA THR A 133 -19.58 -12.38 -5.90
C THR A 133 -19.29 -13.32 -4.72
N ASP A 134 -18.03 -13.69 -4.50
CA ASP A 134 -17.59 -14.62 -3.46
C ASP A 134 -16.76 -13.94 -2.36
N THR A 135 -16.58 -12.62 -2.35
CA THR A 135 -15.81 -11.99 -1.28
C THR A 135 -16.28 -10.56 -1.01
N ASP A 136 -16.90 -10.36 0.15
CA ASP A 136 -17.37 -9.03 0.57
C ASP A 136 -16.24 -8.18 1.15
N PHE A 137 -15.78 -7.19 0.38
CA PHE A 137 -14.87 -6.14 0.85
C PHE A 137 -15.67 -4.93 1.33
N CYS A 138 -15.32 -4.41 2.51
CA CYS A 138 -15.97 -3.24 3.08
C CYS A 138 -14.96 -2.11 3.36
N ALA A 139 -15.38 -0.87 3.12
CA ALA A 139 -14.62 0.32 3.47
C ALA A 139 -15.55 1.45 3.91
N TYR A 140 -15.05 2.32 4.78
CA TYR A 140 -15.70 3.58 5.12
C TYR A 140 -15.26 4.64 4.13
N ILE A 141 -16.18 5.23 3.39
CA ILE A 141 -15.87 6.12 2.26
C ILE A 141 -16.55 7.48 2.44
N ASP A 142 -15.85 8.53 2.00
CA ASP A 142 -16.40 9.86 1.82
C ASP A 142 -17.27 9.92 0.57
N LEU A 143 -18.59 9.86 0.76
CA LEU A 143 -19.56 9.99 -0.32
C LEU A 143 -19.83 11.45 -0.71
N THR A 144 -19.30 12.41 0.05
CA THR A 144 -19.46 13.85 -0.23
C THR A 144 -18.35 14.41 -1.12
N PHE A 145 -17.27 13.62 -1.32
CA PHE A 145 -16.08 14.02 -2.08
C PHE A 145 -15.52 15.37 -1.61
N GLN A 146 -15.29 15.49 -0.30
CA GLN A 146 -14.73 16.68 0.30
C GLN A 146 -13.42 17.05 -0.39
N ARG A 147 -13.29 18.33 -0.73
CA ARG A 147 -12.09 18.86 -1.38
C ARG A 147 -10.97 19.01 -0.38
N ASN A 148 -10.12 17.99 -0.31
CA ASN A 148 -8.92 18.00 0.51
C ASN A 148 -7.83 18.89 -0.06
N GLU A 149 -6.96 19.43 0.78
CA GLU A 149 -5.99 20.46 0.42
C GLU A 149 -4.55 20.04 0.75
N ILE A 150 -3.63 20.41 -0.15
CA ILE A 150 -2.20 20.22 0.01
C ILE A 150 -1.68 20.97 1.24
N GLY A 151 -0.84 20.33 2.05
CA GLY A 151 -0.25 20.90 3.26
C GLY A 151 -1.16 20.94 4.48
N LYS A 152 -2.39 20.40 4.40
CA LYS A 152 -3.27 20.24 5.55
C LYS A 152 -3.02 18.92 6.27
N THR A 153 -3.18 18.96 7.59
CA THR A 153 -3.20 17.78 8.47
C THR A 153 -4.64 17.35 8.69
N TYR A 154 -4.85 16.04 8.60
CA TYR A 154 -6.13 15.36 8.77
C TYR A 154 -6.05 14.45 9.98
N TYR A 155 -7.12 14.45 10.78
CA TYR A 155 -7.25 13.70 12.02
C TYR A 155 -8.37 12.69 11.86
N LEU A 156 -8.03 11.41 11.93
CA LEU A 156 -8.94 10.28 11.90
C LEU A 156 -9.34 9.93 13.34
N THR A 157 -10.64 9.78 13.58
CA THR A 157 -11.19 9.20 14.82
C THR A 157 -12.15 8.08 14.46
N ILE A 158 -11.93 6.92 15.05
CA ILE A 158 -12.72 5.70 14.88
C ILE A 158 -13.24 5.29 16.25
N GLU A 159 -14.55 5.13 16.39
CA GLU A 159 -15.21 4.64 17.60
C GLU A 159 -15.83 3.27 17.30
N ILE A 160 -15.40 2.22 18.01
CA ILE A 160 -15.92 0.84 17.90
C ILE A 160 -16.26 0.37 19.31
N GLY A 161 -17.55 0.34 19.66
CA GLY A 161 -18.00 0.11 21.03
C GLY A 161 -17.37 1.13 22.00
N ASP A 162 -16.62 0.65 22.98
CA ASP A 162 -15.89 1.48 23.96
C ASP A 162 -14.46 1.84 23.51
N THR A 163 -14.01 1.33 22.36
CA THR A 163 -12.65 1.56 21.84
C THR A 163 -12.63 2.80 20.95
N ILE A 164 -11.70 3.71 21.23
CA ILE A 164 -11.45 4.90 20.41
C ILE A 164 -10.03 4.82 19.83
N ILE A 165 -9.93 4.81 18.50
CA ILE A 165 -8.66 4.81 17.77
C ILE A 165 -8.52 6.16 17.08
N THR A 166 -7.34 6.76 17.19
CA THR A 166 -7.03 8.03 16.53
C THR A 166 -5.77 7.90 15.69
N ALA A 167 -5.74 8.61 14.58
CA ALA A 167 -4.56 8.74 13.73
C ALA A 167 -4.54 10.14 13.11
N GLN A 168 -3.38 10.54 12.61
CA GLN A 168 -3.27 11.75 11.83
C GLN A 168 -2.31 11.57 10.67
N THR A 169 -2.54 12.30 9.59
CA THR A 169 -1.63 12.35 8.45
C THR A 169 -1.67 13.75 7.84
N THR A 170 -0.64 14.10 7.09
CA THR A 170 -0.56 15.39 6.40
C THR A 170 -0.37 15.15 4.93
N ILE A 171 -1.17 15.82 4.09
CA ILE A 171 -0.93 15.80 2.65
C ILE A 171 0.32 16.65 2.40
N PRO A 172 1.44 16.06 1.93
CA PRO A 172 2.68 16.79 1.78
C PRO A 172 2.54 17.86 0.70
N ARG A 173 3.31 18.94 0.82
CA ARG A 173 3.45 19.92 -0.27
C ARG A 173 4.20 19.29 -1.42
N HIS A 174 3.88 19.72 -2.64
CA HIS A 174 4.62 19.28 -3.82
C HIS A 174 6.08 19.70 -3.70
N PHE A 175 6.96 18.75 -3.98
CA PHE A 175 8.38 19.02 -4.12
C PHE A 175 8.63 19.52 -5.55
N PRO A 176 9.09 20.76 -5.75
CA PRO A 176 9.35 21.26 -7.09
C PRO A 176 10.52 20.51 -7.72
N ILE A 177 10.37 20.15 -9.00
CA ILE A 177 11.49 19.69 -9.83
C ILE A 177 11.95 20.93 -10.61
N ASP A 178 13.23 21.28 -10.47
CA ASP A 178 13.80 22.40 -11.23
C ASP A 178 13.84 22.05 -12.73
N ALA A 179 13.64 23.05 -13.60
CA ALA A 179 13.62 22.82 -15.04
C ALA A 179 14.94 22.18 -15.55
N ASP A 180 16.06 22.53 -14.95
CA ASP A 180 17.39 21.99 -15.29
C ASP A 180 17.64 20.58 -14.73
N SER A 181 16.69 20.03 -13.98
CA SER A 181 16.78 18.70 -13.40
C SER A 181 16.25 17.59 -14.30
N ILE A 182 15.60 17.92 -15.41
CA ILE A 182 15.06 16.94 -16.35
C ILE A 182 15.94 16.89 -17.60
N SER A 183 16.45 15.72 -17.94
CA SER A 183 17.20 15.48 -19.17
C SER A 183 16.67 14.25 -19.91
N PHE A 184 16.86 14.23 -21.22
CA PHE A 184 16.48 13.12 -22.09
C PHE A 184 17.72 12.59 -22.79
N GLU A 185 18.13 11.39 -22.44
CA GLU A 185 19.34 10.75 -22.95
C GLU A 185 18.98 9.51 -23.76
N LEU A 186 19.94 9.03 -24.56
CA LEU A 186 19.79 7.71 -25.17
C LEU A 186 19.94 6.63 -24.08
N PRO A 187 19.04 5.64 -24.00
CA PRO A 187 19.18 4.54 -23.06
C PRO A 187 20.51 3.80 -23.29
N THR A 188 21.12 3.30 -22.21
CA THR A 188 22.31 2.45 -22.30
C THR A 188 21.93 1.08 -22.88
N GLY A 189 22.58 0.64 -23.97
CA GLY A 189 22.25 -0.62 -24.65
C GLY A 189 22.71 -0.62 -26.11
N ASP A 190 22.22 -1.56 -26.93
CA ASP A 190 22.47 -1.57 -28.38
C ASP A 190 21.99 -0.25 -29.00
N SER A 191 22.95 0.63 -29.29
CA SER A 191 22.68 1.98 -29.75
C SER A 191 21.97 1.97 -31.10
N THR A 192 22.08 0.90 -31.88
CA THR A 192 21.50 0.86 -33.24
C THR A 192 19.98 0.82 -33.25
N PHE A 193 19.33 0.30 -32.20
CA PHE A 193 17.87 0.34 -32.05
C PHE A 193 17.40 1.71 -31.55
N PHE A 194 18.05 2.25 -30.51
CA PHE A 194 17.65 3.52 -29.90
C PHE A 194 18.00 4.74 -30.76
N GLU A 195 19.06 4.68 -31.57
CA GLU A 195 19.41 5.73 -32.54
C GLU A 195 18.43 5.80 -33.72
N LYS A 196 17.76 4.68 -34.03
CA LYS A 196 16.75 4.60 -35.09
C LYS A 196 15.33 4.90 -34.60
N THR A 197 15.14 5.15 -33.31
CA THR A 197 13.85 5.49 -32.71
C THR A 197 13.89 6.87 -32.06
N ASP A 198 12.72 7.46 -31.82
CA ASP A 198 12.53 8.70 -31.07
C ASP A 198 12.42 8.48 -29.55
N LEU A 199 12.59 7.23 -29.09
CA LEU A 199 12.55 6.88 -27.67
C LEU A 199 13.78 7.43 -26.94
N ARG A 200 13.55 8.03 -25.77
CA ARG A 200 14.59 8.58 -24.89
C ARG A 200 14.36 8.12 -23.46
N GLN A 201 15.44 7.97 -22.72
CA GLN A 201 15.40 7.80 -21.27
C GLN A 201 15.30 9.18 -20.62
N MET A 202 14.22 9.43 -19.90
CA MET A 202 14.10 10.61 -19.05
C MET A 202 14.86 10.38 -17.75
N GLN A 203 15.82 11.25 -17.44
CA GLN A 203 16.49 11.29 -16.15
C GLN A 203 16.02 12.52 -15.38
N ILE A 204 15.74 12.34 -14.10
CA ILE A 204 15.32 13.40 -13.19
C ILE A 204 16.31 13.47 -12.04
N LYS A 205 16.89 14.64 -11.82
CA LYS A 205 17.69 14.95 -10.62
C LYS A 205 16.78 15.54 -9.55
N VAL A 206 16.80 14.99 -8.35
CA VAL A 206 16.02 15.52 -7.21
C VAL A 206 16.98 15.74 -6.05
N SER A 207 16.84 16.86 -5.35
CA SER A 207 17.60 17.13 -4.12
C SER A 207 16.72 16.84 -2.92
N ASP A 208 16.87 15.66 -2.32
CA ASP A 208 16.12 15.28 -1.12
C ASP A 208 16.71 16.00 0.12
N PRO A 209 15.93 16.77 0.89
CA PRO A 209 16.43 17.41 2.10
C PRO A 209 16.66 16.40 3.24
N ASP A 210 17.91 16.28 3.70
CA ASP A 210 18.38 15.35 4.76
C ASP A 210 17.59 15.42 6.09
N SER A 211 16.86 16.52 6.33
CA SER A 211 16.11 16.74 7.57
C SER A 211 14.69 16.16 7.56
N ILE A 212 14.21 15.59 6.45
CA ILE A 212 12.83 15.12 6.31
C ILE A 212 12.82 13.73 5.67
N THR A 213 12.15 12.77 6.30
CA THR A 213 11.86 11.49 5.65
C THR A 213 10.79 11.71 4.58
N ASN A 214 11.19 11.65 3.31
CA ASN A 214 10.31 11.85 2.16
C ASN A 214 10.08 10.55 1.39
N PHE A 215 8.89 10.44 0.80
CA PHE A 215 8.60 9.45 -0.22
C PHE A 215 8.07 10.20 -1.44
N TYR A 216 8.74 10.03 -2.57
CA TYR A 216 8.37 10.72 -3.80
C TYR A 216 7.50 9.83 -4.66
N ARG A 217 6.33 10.35 -5.03
CA ARG A 217 5.50 9.77 -6.09
C ARG A 217 5.50 10.75 -7.25
N TYR A 218 5.85 10.27 -8.43
CA TYR A 218 5.78 11.06 -9.65
C TYR A 218 4.51 10.73 -10.43
N PHE A 219 4.02 11.73 -11.15
CA PHE A 219 2.89 11.61 -12.06
C PHE A 219 3.36 12.05 -13.44
N THR A 220 2.92 11.35 -14.47
CA THR A 220 3.26 11.66 -15.87
C THR A 220 2.02 12.08 -16.62
N GLN A 221 2.14 13.12 -17.44
CA GLN A 221 1.09 13.58 -18.34
C GLN A 221 1.54 13.38 -19.78
N GLN A 222 0.66 12.86 -20.63
CA GLN A 222 0.88 12.89 -22.08
C GLN A 222 0.10 14.06 -22.67
N ASN A 223 0.79 15.07 -23.20
CA ASN A 223 0.18 16.26 -23.78
C ASN A 223 -0.78 16.95 -22.79
N GLN A 224 -2.06 17.11 -23.17
CA GLN A 224 -3.12 17.70 -22.35
C GLN A 224 -4.05 16.65 -21.72
N ASN A 225 -3.65 15.37 -21.71
CA ASN A 225 -4.42 14.32 -21.05
C ASN A 225 -4.31 14.43 -19.53
N ALA A 226 -5.07 13.63 -18.78
CA ALA A 226 -4.89 13.57 -17.33
C ALA A 226 -3.48 13.13 -16.95
N MET A 227 -2.98 13.59 -15.79
CA MET A 227 -1.82 13.01 -15.15
C MET A 227 -2.14 11.61 -14.61
N TYR A 228 -1.30 10.64 -14.94
CA TYR A 228 -1.39 9.28 -14.45
C TYR A 228 -0.20 8.95 -13.54
N ARG A 229 -0.43 8.06 -12.58
CA ARG A 229 0.64 7.45 -11.79
C ARG A 229 1.40 6.47 -12.68
N GLY A 230 2.72 6.42 -12.57
CA GLY A 230 3.50 5.35 -13.22
C GLY A 230 3.10 3.98 -12.68
N ASN A 231 3.07 2.96 -13.54
CA ASN A 231 2.73 1.57 -13.18
C ASN A 231 3.71 0.94 -12.15
N ALA A 232 4.81 1.62 -11.83
CA ALA A 232 5.72 1.28 -10.73
C ALA A 232 6.09 2.57 -9.99
N SER A 233 5.61 2.74 -8.76
CA SER A 233 6.19 3.73 -7.84
C SER A 233 7.46 3.11 -7.27
N PHE A 234 8.64 3.52 -7.73
CA PHE A 234 9.90 3.08 -7.14
C PHE A 234 10.25 3.95 -5.93
N LEU A 235 10.58 3.29 -4.82
CA LEU A 235 11.11 3.91 -3.63
C LEU A 235 12.59 4.20 -3.90
N VAL A 236 12.95 5.47 -4.07
CA VAL A 236 14.36 5.86 -4.20
C VAL A 236 14.91 6.00 -2.78
N PHE A 237 15.66 5.01 -2.31
CA PHE A 237 16.54 5.18 -1.15
C PHE A 237 17.80 5.92 -1.61
N ALA A 238 17.97 7.17 -1.20
CA ALA A 238 19.29 7.77 -1.11
C ALA A 238 19.81 7.50 0.31
N LEU A 239 20.85 6.67 0.43
CA LEU A 239 21.64 6.51 1.66
C LEU A 239 22.77 7.54 1.67
#